data_AF-A0A7J4G2V2-F1
#
_entry.id   AF-A0A7J4G2V2-F1
#
_cell.length_a   1.000
_cell.length_b   1.000
_cell.length_c   1.000
_cell.angle_alpha   90.00
_cell.angle_beta   90.00
_cell.angle_gamma   90.00
#
_symmetry.space_group_name_H-M   'P 1'
#
loop_
_entity.id
_entity.type
_entity.pdbx_description
1 polymer ?
#
loop_
_entity_poly.entity_id
_entity_poly.type
_entity_poly.pdbx_seq_one_letter_code
_entity_poly.pdbx_strand_id
1 'polypeptide(L)' 'MALGATEIIILFIAALFLFGAKKIPELARSAGQAKGEFEAGLRQGMSKSTAESDMDRGGKTESYVAEEE' A
#
# COMPACT_ATOMS: atom_id res chain seq x y z
N MET A 1 -35.71 -1.40 -11.09
CA MET A 1 -35.58 -2.49 -10.10
C MET A 1 -34.10 -2.69 -9.86
N ALA A 2 -33.63 -2.53 -8.63
CA ALA A 2 -32.23 -2.81 -8.29
C ALA A 2 -32.02 -4.34 -8.29
N LEU A 3 -30.80 -4.78 -8.61
CA LEU A 3 -30.43 -6.19 -8.45
C LEU A 3 -30.59 -6.56 -6.97
N GLY A 4 -31.40 -7.58 -6.69
CA GLY A 4 -31.55 -8.12 -5.36
C GLY A 4 -30.33 -8.93 -4.94
N ALA A 5 -30.28 -9.26 -3.65
CA ALA A 5 -29.19 -10.07 -3.09
C ALA A 5 -29.02 -11.41 -3.81
N THR A 6 -30.12 -12.03 -4.23
CA THR A 6 -30.11 -13.31 -4.95
C THR A 6 -29.48 -13.18 -6.34
N GLU A 7 -29.83 -12.16 -7.12
CA GLU A 7 -29.20 -11.98 -8.44
C GLU A 7 -27.70 -11.70 -8.31
N ILE A 8 -27.28 -10.91 -7.31
CA ILE A 8 -25.87 -10.64 -7.05
C ILE A 8 -25.11 -11.94 -6.72
N ILE A 9 -25.67 -12.82 -5.90
CA ILE A 9 -25.04 -14.11 -5.57
C ILE A 9 -24.87 -14.99 -6.81
N ILE A 10 -25.90 -15.07 -7.66
CA ILE A 10 -25.85 -15.85 -8.90
C ILE A 10 -24.76 -15.32 -9.83
N LEU A 11 -24.68 -14.00 -10.01
CA LEU A 11 -23.64 -13.36 -10.81
C LEU A 11 -22.24 -13.60 -10.22
N PHE A 12 -22.11 -13.56 -8.90
CA PHE A 12 -20.84 -13.82 -8.23
C PHE A 12 -20.39 -15.28 -8.46
N ILE A 13 -21.28 -16.25 -8.33
CA ILE A 13 -21.00 -17.66 -8.63
C ILE A 13 -20.60 -17.82 -10.10
N ALA A 14 -21.34 -17.22 -11.04
CA ALA A 14 -21.00 -17.26 -12.46
C ALA A 14 -19.60 -16.68 -12.75
N ALA A 15 -19.27 -15.55 -12.13
CA ALA A 15 -17.94 -14.94 -12.22
C ALA A 15 -16.85 -15.87 -11.63
N LEU A 16 -17.10 -16.51 -10.49
CA LEU A 16 -16.17 -17.48 -9.90
C LEU A 16 -15.99 -18.72 -10.78
N PHE A 17 -16.99 -19.13 -11.57
CA PHE A 17 -16.83 -20.20 -12.56
C PHE A 17 -15.97 -19.77 -13.76
N LEU A 18 -16.19 -18.56 -14.27
CA LEU A 18 -15.44 -18.00 -15.41
C LEU A 18 -13.97 -17.74 -15.07
N PHE A 19 -13.73 -17.09 -13.92
CA PHE A 19 -12.39 -16.67 -13.51
C PHE A 19 -11.71 -17.66 -12.56
N GLY A 20 -12.47 -18.52 -11.88
CA GLY A 20 -11.98 -19.41 -10.84
C GLY A 20 -11.95 -18.75 -9.46
N ALA A 21 -12.30 -19.52 -8.43
CA ALA A 21 -12.37 -19.03 -7.04
C ALA A 21 -11.05 -18.47 -6.49
N LYS A 22 -9.91 -18.84 -7.10
CA LYS A 22 -8.58 -18.37 -6.71
C LYS A 22 -8.20 -17.02 -7.34
N LYS A 23 -8.80 -16.61 -8.46
CA LYS A 23 -8.35 -15.40 -9.17
C LYS A 23 -8.73 -14.11 -8.47
N ILE A 24 -9.93 -14.04 -7.89
CA ILE A 24 -10.36 -12.87 -7.12
C ILE A 24 -9.42 -12.57 -5.92
N PRO A 25 -9.09 -13.53 -5.03
CA PRO A 25 -8.17 -13.26 -3.93
C PRO A 25 -6.73 -13.00 -4.37
N GLU A 26 -6.26 -13.64 -5.45
CA GLU A 26 -4.93 -13.41 -6.02
C GLU A 26 -4.80 -11.97 -6.58
N LEU A 27 -5.82 -11.49 -7.29
CA LEU A 27 -5.89 -10.11 -7.77
C LEU A 27 -5.96 -9.11 -6.61
N ALA A 28 -6.77 -9.37 -5.58
CA ALA A 28 -6.85 -8.51 -4.41
C ALA A 28 -5.50 -8.42 -3.66
N ARG A 29 -4.79 -9.55 -3.53
CA ARG A 29 -3.46 -9.59 -2.90
C ARG A 29 -2.43 -8.79 -3.68
N SER A 30 -2.33 -9.03 -4.99
CA SER A 30 -1.37 -8.32 -5.85
C SER A 30 -1.66 -6.81 -5.94
N ALA A 31 -2.95 -6.43 -6.07
CA ALA A 31 -3.36 -5.03 -6.06
C ALA A 31 -3.08 -4.36 -4.70
N GLY A 32 -3.32 -5.07 -3.59
CA GLY A 32 -3.02 -4.59 -2.24
C GLY A 32 -1.53 -4.38 -2.01
N GLN A 33 -0.68 -5.29 -2.48
CA GLN A 33 0.78 -5.14 -2.44
C GLN A 33 1.24 -3.94 -3.26
N ALA A 34 0.76 -3.80 -4.50
CA ALA A 34 1.10 -2.68 -5.37
C ALA A 34 0.68 -1.33 -4.75
N LYS A 35 -0.54 -1.24 -4.19
CA LYS A 35 -1.01 -0.04 -3.48
C LYS A 35 -0.13 0.27 -2.25
N GLY A 36 0.23 -0.75 -1.46
CA GLY A 36 1.06 -0.58 -0.27
C GLY A 36 2.47 -0.08 -0.59
N GLU A 37 3.12 -0.67 -1.60
CA GLU A 37 4.44 -0.23 -2.07
C GLU A 37 4.38 1.18 -2.68
N PHE A 38 3.32 1.50 -3.42
CA PHE A 38 3.09 2.83 -3.96
C PHE A 38 2.95 3.89 -2.85
N GLU A 39 2.12 3.63 -1.84
CA GLU A 39 1.95 4.53 -0.69
C GLU A 39 3.24 4.67 0.12
N ALA A 40 3.99 3.58 0.30
CA ALA A 40 5.29 3.61 0.95
C ALA A 40 6.29 4.48 0.18
N GLY A 41 6.35 4.33 -1.15
CA GLY A 41 7.20 5.14 -2.03
C GLY A 41 6.83 6.63 -1.99
N LEU A 42 5.53 6.96 -2.01
CA LEU A 42 5.06 8.34 -1.87
C LEU A 42 5.46 8.96 -0.53
N ARG A 43 5.30 8.23 0.57
CA ARG A 43 5.69 8.70 1.91
C ARG A 43 7.19 8.88 2.03
N GLN A 44 7.97 7.97 1.43
CA GLN A 44 9.44 8.04 1.45
C GLN A 44 9.96 9.18 0.57
N GLY A 45 9.32 9.47 -0.57
CA GLY A 45 9.65 10.61 -1.42
C GLY A 45 9.23 11.99 -0.88
N MET A 46 8.21 12.03 -0.01
CA MET A 46 7.79 13.28 0.66
C MET A 46 8.52 13.55 1.98
N SER A 47 9.05 12.51 2.63
CA SER A 47 9.90 12.68 3.81
C SER A 47 11.28 13.14 3.37
N LYS A 48 11.83 14.21 3.95
CA LYS A 48 13.26 14.53 3.80
C LYS A 48 14.05 13.26 4.12
N SER A 49 14.97 12.89 3.23
CA SER A 49 15.87 11.77 3.49
C SER A 49 16.62 12.00 4.80
N THR A 50 16.99 10.94 5.51
CA THR A 50 17.85 11.05 6.70
C THR A 50 19.10 11.87 6.38
N ALA A 51 19.66 11.73 5.18
CA ALA A 51 20.80 12.52 4.71
C ALA A 51 20.47 14.02 4.56
N GLU A 52 19.28 14.37 4.09
CA GLU A 52 18.84 15.77 4.01
C GLU A 52 18.58 16.37 5.40
N SER A 53 18.00 15.57 6.30
CA SER A 53 17.76 15.97 7.70
C SER A 53 19.07 16.13 8.48
N ASP A 54 20.08 15.32 8.18
CA ASP A 54 21.42 15.44 8.76
C ASP A 54 22.14 16.68 8.23
N MET A 55 21.96 17.04 6.95
CA MET A 55 22.48 18.30 6.40
C MET A 55 21.86 19.54 7.05
N ASP A 56 20.55 19.53 7.35
CA ASP A 56 19.91 20.62 8.11
C ASP A 56 20.50 20.78 9.53
N ARG A 57 21.03 19.69 10.11
CA ARG A 57 21.73 19.68 11.43
C ARG A 57 23.24 19.95 11.31
N GLY A 58 23.71 20.45 10.18
CA GLY A 58 25.13 20.73 9.95
C GLY A 58 25.98 19.50 9.62
N GLY A 59 25.37 18.45 9.09
CA GLY A 59 26.04 17.20 8.70
C GLY A 59 26.26 16.21 9.85
N LYS A 60 25.68 16.46 11.03
CA LYS A 60 25.74 15.55 12.19
C LYS A 60 24.51 14.64 12.20
N THR A 61 24.73 13.36 12.45
CA THR A 61 23.65 12.38 12.61
C THR A 61 22.85 12.68 13.86
N GLU A 62 21.56 12.31 13.86
CA GLU A 62 20.66 12.52 15.00
C GLU A 62 21.19 11.94 16.33
N SER A 63 21.88 10.79 16.26
CA SER A 63 22.53 10.16 17.42
C SER A 63 23.67 10.99 18.01
N TYR A 64 24.43 11.71 17.18
CA TYR A 64 25.57 12.51 17.63
C TYR A 64 25.12 13.82 18.29
N VAL A 65 24.05 14.45 17.79
CA VAL A 65 23.51 15.69 18.35
C VAL A 65 22.83 15.43 19.70
N ALA A 66 22.11 14.32 19.84
CA ALA A 66 21.44 13.94 21.09
C ALA A 66 22.40 13.53 22.22
N GLU A 67 23.64 13.19 21.90
CA GLU A 67 24.71 12.90 22.88
C GLU A 67 25.44 14.17 23.36
N GLU A 68 25.31 15.30 22.65
CA GLU A 68 25.93 16.59 23.00
C GLU A 68 25.01 17.52 23.84
N GLU A 69 23.71 17.21 23.96
CA GLU A 69 22.76 17.89 24.88
C GLU A 69 22.74 17.25 26.28
#